data_AF-A0AAD2EKH7-F1
#
_entry.id   AF-A0AAD2EKH7-F1
#
_cell.length_a   1.000
_cell.length_b   1.000
_cell.length_c   1.000
_cell.angle_alpha   90.00
_cell.angle_beta   90.00
_cell.angle_gamma   90.00
#
_symmetry.space_group_name_H-M   'P 1'
#
loop_
_entity.id
_entity.type
_entity.pdbx_description
1 polymer ?
#
loop_
_entity_poly.entity_id
_entity_poly.type
_entity_poly.pdbx_seq_one_letter_code
_entity_poly.pdbx_strand_id
1 'polypeptide(L)' 'MREERTNQGIAQETLAHMAGIERSHMGKIERGEHVPTLPLILKIARALKCSSAHLMTLTEAKLAESAPSAD' A
#
# COMPACT_ATOMS: atom_id res chain seq x y z
N MET A 1 -1.17 -2.39 -1.56
CA MET A 1 -1.52 -1.62 -0.33
C MET A 1 -2.98 -1.19 -0.29
N ARG A 2 -3.44 -0.30 -1.18
CA ARG A 2 -4.84 0.18 -1.20
C ARG A 2 -5.86 -0.95 -1.23
N GLU A 3 -5.63 -1.90 -2.12
CA GLU A 3 -6.50 -3.07 -2.30
C GLU A 3 -6.58 -3.92 -1.03
N GLU A 4 -5.43 -4.26 -0.44
CA GLU A 4 -5.36 -4.98 0.83
C GLU A 4 -6.13 -4.23 1.95
N ARG A 5 -5.92 -2.92 2.06
CA ARG A 5 -6.65 -2.08 3.02
C ARG A 5 -8.17 -2.15 2.79
N THR A 6 -8.62 -2.01 1.55
CA THR A 6 -10.06 -2.03 1.23
C THR A 6 -10.68 -3.41 1.45
N ASN A 7 -9.96 -4.49 1.17
CA ASN A 7 -10.42 -5.86 1.42
C ASN A 7 -10.63 -6.12 2.92
N GLN A 8 -9.85 -5.46 3.78
CA GLN A 8 -10.02 -5.51 5.23
C GLN A 8 -11.08 -4.51 5.76
N GLY A 9 -11.72 -3.71 4.91
CA GLY A 9 -12.70 -2.69 5.33
C GLY A 9 -12.10 -1.53 6.14
N ILE A 10 -10.78 -1.35 6.09
CA ILE A 10 -10.07 -0.35 6.90
C ILE A 10 -10.14 1.02 6.21
N ALA A 11 -10.53 2.07 6.93
CA ALA A 11 -10.48 3.43 6.41
C ALA A 11 -9.02 3.91 6.26
N GLN A 12 -8.76 4.79 5.29
CA GLN A 12 -7.40 5.31 5.06
C GLN A 12 -6.82 6.03 6.28
N GLU A 13 -7.66 6.79 7.00
CA GLU A 13 -7.29 7.45 8.25
C GLU A 13 -6.89 6.46 9.34
N THR A 14 -7.66 5.37 9.48
CA THR A 14 -7.35 4.29 10.42
C THR A 14 -6.00 3.65 10.12
N LEU A 15 -5.72 3.33 8.85
CA LEU A 15 -4.42 2.75 8.47
C LEU A 15 -3.27 3.73 8.73
N ALA A 16 -3.46 5.01 8.43
CA ALA A 16 -2.45 6.04 8.66
C ALA A 16 -2.11 6.15 10.16
N HIS A 17 -3.13 6.18 11.01
CA HIS A 17 -2.97 6.18 12.47
C HIS A 17 -2.23 4.91 12.96
N MET A 18 -2.63 3.72 12.49
CA MET A 18 -1.97 2.46 12.86
C MET A 18 -0.50 2.39 12.39
N ALA A 19 -0.17 3.01 11.25
CA ALA A 19 1.18 3.07 10.71
C ALA A 19 2.01 4.24 11.30
N GLY A 20 1.39 5.11 12.10
CA GLY A 20 2.03 6.29 12.69
C GLY A 20 2.44 7.33 11.65
N ILE A 21 1.60 7.58 10.65
CA ILE A 21 1.82 8.62 9.63
C ILE A 21 0.56 9.48 9.43
N GLU A 22 0.75 10.63 8.80
CA GLU A 22 -0.35 11.50 8.38
C GLU A 22 -1.27 10.83 7.36
N ARG A 23 -2.59 11.03 7.51
CA ARG A 23 -3.60 10.52 6.56
C ARG A 23 -3.38 11.02 5.14
N SER A 24 -2.95 12.26 4.99
CA SER A 24 -2.57 12.84 3.68
C SER A 24 -1.39 12.10 3.06
N HIS A 25 -0.38 11.71 3.86
CA HIS A 25 0.78 10.96 3.40
C HIS A 25 0.39 9.54 2.95
N MET A 26 -0.44 8.84 3.73
CA MET A 26 -1.00 7.55 3.31
C MET A 26 -1.72 7.66 1.96
N GLY A 27 -2.51 8.73 1.76
CA GLY A 27 -3.20 8.96 0.50
C GLY A 27 -2.27 9.15 -0.70
N LYS A 28 -1.16 9.89 -0.53
CA LYS A 28 -0.15 10.07 -1.59
C LYS A 28 0.54 8.74 -1.94
N ILE A 29 0.81 7.91 -0.93
CA ILE A 29 1.39 6.57 -1.12
C ILE A 29 0.42 5.68 -1.90
N GLU A 30 -0.86 5.63 -1.52
CA GLU A 30 -1.86 4.78 -2.21
C GLU A 30 -2.12 5.17 -3.66
N ARG A 31 -1.84 6.42 -4.04
CA ARG A 31 -1.93 6.92 -5.43
C ARG A 31 -0.61 6.82 -6.21
N GLY A 32 0.48 6.38 -5.58
CA GLY A 32 1.81 6.31 -6.20
C GLY A 32 2.51 7.66 -6.36
N GLU A 33 1.99 8.74 -5.76
CA GLU A 33 2.61 10.08 -5.80
C GLU A 33 3.86 10.15 -4.92
N HIS A 34 3.88 9.36 -3.83
CA HIS A 34 5.00 9.27 -2.90
C HIS A 34 5.49 7.83 -2.80
N VAL A 35 6.80 7.64 -2.96
CA VAL A 35 7.46 6.34 -2.77
C VAL A 35 7.76 6.14 -1.27
N PRO A 36 7.15 5.16 -0.59
CA PRO A 36 7.43 4.90 0.81
C PRO A 36 8.84 4.30 0.97
N THR A 37 9.52 4.65 2.06
CA THR A 37 10.77 3.99 2.43
C THR A 37 10.50 2.56 2.92
N LEU A 38 11.51 1.69 2.88
CA LEU A 38 11.37 0.31 3.36
C LEU A 38 10.84 0.22 4.81
N PRO A 39 11.33 1.00 5.80
CA PRO A 39 10.75 0.99 7.14
C PRO A 39 9.25 1.35 7.18
N LEU A 40 8.80 2.25 6.29
CA LEU A 40 7.39 2.61 6.21
C LEU A 40 6.55 1.47 5.62
N ILE A 41 7.05 0.77 4.60
CA ILE A 41 6.40 -0.43 4.05
C ILE A 41 6.23 -1.49 5.16
N LEU A 42 7.25 -1.72 5.98
CA LEU A 42 7.19 -2.67 7.10
C LEU A 42 6.16 -2.25 8.18
N LYS A 43 6.08 -0.96 8.50
CA LYS A 43 5.05 -0.42 9.41
C LYS A 43 3.64 -0.64 8.88
N ILE A 44 3.42 -0.37 7.60
CA ILE A 44 2.11 -0.51 6.95
C ILE A 44 1.71 -1.99 6.86
N ALA A 45 2.63 -2.87 6.51
CA ALA A 45 2.39 -4.31 6.49
C ALA A 45 1.98 -4.83 7.89
N ARG A 46 2.67 -4.39 8.95
CA ARG A 46 2.30 -4.70 10.33
C ARG A 46 0.91 -4.19 10.68
N ALA A 47 0.57 -2.96 10.28
CA ALA A 47 -0.76 -2.38 10.51
C ALA A 47 -1.86 -3.19 9.80
N LEU A 48 -1.60 -3.63 8.56
CA LEU A 48 -2.49 -4.51 7.79
C LEU A 48 -2.43 -5.98 8.21
N LYS A 49 -1.64 -6.33 9.25
CA LYS A 49 -1.46 -7.71 9.72
C LYS A 49 -1.06 -8.70 8.61
N CYS A 50 -0.28 -8.22 7.64
CA CYS A 50 0.23 -9.04 6.54
C CYS A 50 1.75 -8.91 6.42
N SER A 51 2.37 -9.76 5.59
CA SER A 51 3.79 -9.63 5.29
C SER A 51 4.03 -8.48 4.31
N SER A 52 5.20 -7.84 4.37
CA SER A 52 5.59 -6.88 3.34
C SER A 52 5.73 -7.52 1.96
N ALA A 53 6.10 -8.81 1.90
CA ALA A 53 6.15 -9.58 0.67
C ALA A 53 4.78 -9.64 -0.02
N HIS A 54 3.69 -9.87 0.74
CA HIS A 54 2.33 -9.84 0.21
C HIS A 54 1.98 -8.48 -0.43
N LEU A 55 2.37 -7.37 0.21
CA LEU A 55 2.17 -6.05 -0.38
C LEU A 55 2.97 -5.83 -1.67
N MET A 56 4.18 -6.39 -1.76
CA MET A 56 5.00 -6.34 -2.98
C MET A 56 4.38 -7.17 -4.09
N THR A 57 3.95 -8.41 -3.82
CA THR A 57 3.24 -9.25 -4.80
C THR A 57 2.00 -8.57 -5.37
N LEU A 58 1.18 -7.94 -4.54
CA LEU A 58 0.02 -7.16 -5.03
C LEU A 58 0.43 -5.97 -5.91
N THR A 59 1.60 -5.37 -5.63
CA THR A 59 2.10 -4.24 -6.42
C THR A 59 2.64 -4.72 -7.77
N GLU A 60 3.40 -5.81 -7.78
CA GLU A 60 3.91 -6.45 -9.00
C GLU A 60 2.79 -6.89 -9.93
N ALA A 61 1.73 -7.52 -9.39
CA ALA A 61 0.56 -7.90 -10.16
C ALA A 61 -0.11 -6.70 -10.85
N LYS A 62 -0.32 -5.59 -10.12
CA LYS A 62 -0.87 -4.35 -10.71
C LYS A 62 0.02 -3.76 -11.79
N LEU A 63 1.35 -3.80 -11.60
CA LEU A 63 2.28 -3.30 -12.60
C LEU A 63 2.22 -4.13 -13.88
N ALA A 64 2.10 -5.46 -13.76
CA ALA A 64 1.95 -6.38 -14.89
C ALA A 64 0.63 -6.14 -15.66
N GLU A 65 -0.47 -5.86 -14.97
CA GLU A 65 -1.77 -5.51 -15.59
C GLU A 65 -1.71 -4.17 -16.36
N SER A 66 -0.89 -3.23 -15.89
CA SER A 66 -0.74 -1.91 -16.50
C SER A 66 0.32 -1.84 -17.60
N ALA A 67 1.07 -2.93 -17.84
CA ALA A 67 2.03 -2.99 -18.92
C ALA A 67 1.27 -2.99 -20.27
N PRO A 68 1.63 -2.12 -21.22
CA PRO A 68 1.02 -2.19 -22.55
C PRO A 68 1.29 -3.57 -23.15
N SER A 69 0.24 -4.19 -23.70
CA SER A 69 0.38 -5.38 -24.53
C SER A 69 1.39 -5.06 -25.63
N ALA A 70 2.49 -5.82 -25.68
CA ALA A 70 3.45 -5.72 -26.75
C ALA A 70 2.82 -6.31 -28.02
N ASP A 71 2.13 -5.45 -28.78
CA ASP A 71 1.83 -5.64 -30.19
C ASP A 71 2.80 -4.81 -31.04
#